data_AF-A0AAU4ZQV9-F1
#
_entry.id   AF-A0AAU4ZQV9-F1
#
_cell.length_a   1.000
_cell.length_b   1.000
_cell.length_c   1.000
_cell.angle_alpha   90.00
_cell.angle_beta   90.00
_cell.angle_gamma   90.00
#
_symmetry.space_group_name_H-M   'P 1'
#
loop_
_entity.id
_entity.type
_entity.pdbx_description
1 polymer ?
#
loop_
_entity_poly.entity_id
_entity_poly.type
_entity_poly.pdbx_seq_one_letter_code
_entity_poly.pdbx_strand_id
1 'polypeptide(L)'
;MIVVSAVAGALVLAACNGEDAATGAGAGAAAGSPAADGHASAGSEHAAGGGTVQGAGRWDKNKEDATFFSSVLSGANEVPVEGGPTVGDKDGHALALMRIQGDQVSYAFTFTGIGTPTLGHLHKGVKGVNGDVKIPFFTKKLEDGKKFVYGTVTVDDQDLLKGIRANAQNWYFNIHTAESPGGAVRGQAYKLSPGVHVPDTMTAETLDSLVKSAG
;
A
#
# COMPACT_ATOMS: atom_id res chain seq x y z
N MET A 1 17.90 18.53 39.10
CA MET A 1 19.21 17.97 38.71
C MET A 1 18.96 16.75 37.87
N ILE A 2 19.42 16.82 36.63
CA ILE A 2 19.29 15.86 35.54
C ILE A 2 20.39 14.82 35.66
N VAL A 3 20.11 13.53 35.45
CA VAL A 3 20.89 12.66 34.53
C VAL A 3 19.97 11.55 33.99
N VAL A 4 19.67 11.61 32.70
CA VAL A 4 19.14 10.50 31.89
C VAL A 4 20.33 9.96 31.11
N SER A 5 20.57 8.65 31.18
CA SER A 5 21.66 7.99 30.43
C SER A 5 21.05 7.22 29.25
N ALA A 6 21.30 7.70 28.04
CA ALA A 6 20.95 7.04 26.78
C ALA A 6 22.17 6.28 26.25
N VAL A 7 22.00 5.02 25.90
CA VAL A 7 23.02 4.21 25.20
C VAL A 7 22.64 4.15 23.73
N ALA A 8 23.48 4.73 22.87
CA ALA A 8 23.35 4.68 21.42
C ALA A 8 24.00 3.40 20.88
N GLY A 9 23.24 2.59 20.14
CA GLY A 9 23.75 1.46 19.37
C GLY A 9 23.94 1.87 17.91
N ALA A 10 25.18 1.83 17.41
CA ALA A 10 25.50 1.99 16.01
C ALA A 10 25.53 0.61 15.33
N LEU A 11 24.76 0.45 14.24
CA LEU A 11 24.79 -0.74 13.38
C LEU A 11 25.46 -0.35 12.05
N VAL A 12 26.57 -1.00 11.73
CA VAL A 12 27.33 -0.83 10.48
C VAL A 12 26.80 -1.81 9.43
N LEU A 13 26.45 -1.29 8.25
CA LEU A 13 26.15 -2.06 7.04
C LEU A 13 27.46 -2.30 6.26
N ALA A 14 27.71 -3.53 5.82
CA ALA A 14 28.70 -3.85 4.80
C ALA A 14 28.01 -4.57 3.63
N ALA A 15 28.19 -4.02 2.43
CA ALA A 15 27.78 -4.59 1.16
C ALA A 15 29.02 -5.12 0.43
N CYS A 16 28.89 -6.25 -0.27
CA CYS A 16 29.81 -6.67 -1.31
C CYS A 16 29.02 -7.07 -2.56
N ASN A 17 29.37 -6.43 -3.67
CA ASN A 17 28.90 -6.72 -5.03
C ASN A 17 29.55 -7.98 -5.59
N GLY A 18 28.86 -8.64 -6.52
CA GLY A 18 29.43 -9.60 -7.46
C GLY A 18 28.91 -9.31 -8.86
N GLU A 19 29.84 -8.98 -9.76
CA GLU A 19 29.66 -8.89 -11.21
C GLU A 19 29.48 -10.29 -11.85
N ASP A 20 28.72 -10.39 -12.94
CA ASP A 20 28.86 -11.49 -13.90
C ASP A 20 28.73 -11.02 -15.34
N ALA A 21 29.68 -11.48 -16.16
CA ALA A 21 29.83 -11.20 -17.58
C ALA A 21 29.34 -12.37 -18.45
N ALA A 22 28.69 -11.99 -19.56
CA ALA A 22 28.65 -12.60 -20.89
C ALA A 22 28.81 -14.13 -21.12
N THR A 23 27.86 -14.71 -21.85
CA THR A 23 27.99 -15.58 -23.05
C THR A 23 26.59 -15.68 -23.68
N GLY A 24 26.29 -15.89 -24.96
CA GLY A 24 26.98 -16.45 -26.12
C GLY A 24 25.92 -17.20 -26.95
N ALA A 25 25.93 -17.02 -28.26
CA ALA A 25 24.85 -17.31 -29.23
C ALA A 25 24.51 -18.80 -29.48
N GLY A 26 23.35 -19.05 -30.13
CA GLY A 26 23.01 -20.33 -30.76
C GLY A 26 21.72 -20.28 -31.59
N ALA A 27 21.84 -20.43 -32.90
CA ALA A 27 20.79 -20.33 -33.92
C ALA A 27 20.07 -21.67 -34.19
N GLY A 28 18.87 -21.60 -34.81
CA GLY A 28 18.19 -22.77 -35.39
C GLY A 28 16.88 -22.42 -36.10
N ALA A 29 16.89 -22.44 -37.44
CA ALA A 29 15.76 -22.34 -38.37
C ALA A 29 14.91 -23.65 -38.35
N ALA A 30 13.76 -23.88 -39.01
CA ALA A 30 13.00 -23.22 -40.07
C ALA A 30 11.58 -23.85 -40.15
N ALA A 31 10.67 -23.14 -40.84
CA ALA A 31 9.64 -23.63 -41.79
C ALA A 31 8.41 -24.43 -41.31
N GLY A 32 7.23 -23.96 -41.76
CA GLY A 32 6.04 -24.78 -41.98
C GLY A 32 4.70 -24.04 -41.91
N SER A 33 4.24 -23.46 -43.02
CA SER A 33 2.80 -23.19 -43.26
C SER A 33 2.35 -24.04 -44.45
N PRO A 34 1.07 -24.46 -44.52
CA PRO A 34 0.10 -23.64 -45.24
C PRO A 34 -1.30 -23.56 -44.58
N ALA A 35 -2.08 -22.64 -45.13
CA ALA A 35 -3.37 -22.11 -44.69
C ALA A 35 -4.59 -22.99 -45.02
N ALA A 36 -5.71 -22.71 -44.35
CA ALA A 36 -7.05 -22.74 -44.94
C ALA A 36 -8.00 -21.78 -44.19
N ASP A 37 -8.39 -20.73 -44.91
CA ASP A 37 -9.72 -20.14 -45.06
C ASP A 37 -10.65 -19.87 -43.86
N GLY A 38 -11.11 -18.61 -43.78
CA GLY A 38 -12.54 -18.37 -43.68
C GLY A 38 -13.04 -17.30 -42.71
N HIS A 39 -13.29 -16.12 -43.28
CA HIS A 39 -14.31 -15.12 -42.90
C HIS A 39 -14.03 -14.12 -41.76
N ALA A 40 -13.93 -12.87 -42.23
CA ALA A 40 -13.90 -11.62 -41.48
C ALA A 40 -15.24 -11.27 -40.82
N SER A 41 -15.15 -10.55 -39.70
CA SER A 41 -15.84 -9.26 -39.58
C SER A 41 -15.06 -8.35 -38.63
N ALA A 42 -14.87 -7.12 -39.09
CA ALA A 42 -14.03 -6.09 -38.50
C ALA A 42 -14.66 -5.46 -37.24
N GLY A 43 -13.80 -5.08 -36.29
CA GLY A 43 -14.07 -4.13 -35.24
C GLY A 43 -12.74 -3.61 -34.71
N SER A 44 -12.35 -2.42 -35.16
CA SER A 44 -11.06 -1.79 -34.95
C SER A 44 -10.61 -1.77 -33.48
N GLU A 45 -9.53 -2.48 -33.17
CA GLU A 45 -8.78 -2.27 -31.94
C GLU A 45 -8.00 -0.95 -32.06
N HIS A 46 -8.41 0.04 -31.28
CA HIS A 46 -7.66 1.27 -31.13
C HIS A 46 -6.46 0.97 -30.24
N ALA A 47 -5.30 0.77 -30.88
CA ALA A 47 -4.02 0.68 -30.22
C ALA A 47 -3.75 2.00 -29.47
N ALA A 48 -3.83 1.98 -28.15
CA ALA A 48 -3.25 3.00 -27.29
C ALA A 48 -2.11 2.34 -26.49
N GLY A 49 -0.94 2.96 -26.58
CA GLY A 49 0.36 2.39 -26.24
C GLY A 49 0.44 1.72 -24.87
N GLY A 50 1.05 0.54 -24.87
CA GLY A 50 1.41 -0.21 -23.68
C GLY A 50 2.44 0.55 -22.84
N GLY A 51 1.95 1.33 -21.89
CA GLY A 51 2.68 1.64 -20.68
C GLY A 51 2.75 0.37 -19.85
N THR A 52 3.97 -0.04 -19.48
CA THR A 52 4.19 -1.11 -18.50
C THR A 52 3.51 -0.72 -17.19
N VAL A 53 2.38 -1.34 -16.90
CA VAL A 53 1.69 -1.19 -15.60
C VAL A 53 2.67 -1.74 -14.56
N GLN A 54 3.33 -0.84 -13.82
CA GLN A 54 4.23 -1.21 -12.73
C GLN A 54 3.40 -2.04 -11.76
N GLY A 55 3.70 -3.34 -11.75
CA GLY A 55 2.79 -4.37 -11.28
C GLY A 55 2.22 -4.03 -9.93
N ALA A 56 0.91 -4.13 -9.85
CA ALA A 56 0.15 -4.25 -8.64
C ALA A 56 0.69 -5.31 -7.69
N GLY A 57 0.45 -5.15 -6.39
CA GLY A 57 0.53 -6.27 -5.47
C GLY A 57 -0.39 -7.39 -5.99
N ARG A 58 0.17 -8.56 -6.31
CA ARG A 58 -0.62 -9.77 -6.56
C ARG A 58 -1.36 -10.11 -5.27
N TRP A 59 -2.64 -9.78 -5.23
CA TRP A 59 -3.60 -10.23 -4.23
C TRP A 59 -4.26 -11.53 -4.66
N ASP A 60 -3.76 -12.16 -5.73
CA ASP A 60 -4.10 -13.50 -6.19
C ASP A 60 -4.31 -14.46 -5.01
N LYS A 61 -5.34 -15.30 -5.10
CA LYS A 61 -5.71 -16.32 -4.10
C LYS A 61 -6.26 -15.76 -2.79
N ASN A 62 -7.20 -14.80 -2.89
CA ASN A 62 -8.10 -14.51 -1.78
C ASN A 62 -8.80 -15.80 -1.34
N LYS A 63 -8.47 -16.27 -0.14
CA LYS A 63 -9.13 -17.39 0.52
C LYS A 63 -10.41 -16.89 1.19
N GLU A 64 -11.28 -17.81 1.57
CA GLU A 64 -12.55 -17.48 2.25
C GLU A 64 -12.36 -16.74 3.58
N ASP A 65 -11.18 -16.84 4.21
CA ASP A 65 -10.84 -16.15 5.46
C ASP A 65 -10.22 -14.75 5.25
N ALA A 66 -10.01 -14.33 4.00
CA ALA A 66 -9.51 -13.00 3.69
C ALA A 66 -10.48 -11.93 4.19
N THR A 67 -9.98 -11.01 5.02
CA THR A 67 -10.75 -9.86 5.49
C THR A 67 -10.16 -8.58 4.94
N PHE A 68 -11.01 -7.74 4.34
CA PHE A 68 -10.60 -6.47 3.75
C PHE A 68 -11.06 -5.28 4.58
N PHE A 69 -10.22 -4.25 4.57
CA PHE A 69 -10.47 -2.99 5.23
C PHE A 69 -10.10 -1.85 4.30
N SER A 70 -10.90 -0.79 4.27
CA SER A 70 -10.63 0.41 3.50
C SER A 70 -10.69 1.66 4.36
N SER A 71 -10.19 2.77 3.83
CA SER A 71 -10.39 4.09 4.40
C SER A 71 -10.19 5.19 3.36
N VAL A 72 -10.89 6.31 3.56
CA VAL A 72 -10.58 7.59 2.93
C VAL A 72 -9.90 8.46 3.98
N LEU A 73 -8.67 8.88 3.70
CA LEU A 73 -7.84 9.65 4.60
C LEU A 73 -7.84 11.12 4.17
N SER A 74 -7.77 12.01 5.15
CA SER A 74 -7.62 13.46 4.95
C SER A 74 -6.76 14.04 6.07
N GLY A 75 -6.03 15.12 5.78
CA GLY A 75 -5.29 15.84 6.82
C GLY A 75 -6.20 16.54 7.82
N ALA A 76 -7.44 16.85 7.45
CA ALA A 76 -8.45 17.38 8.37
C ALA A 76 -8.84 16.39 9.48
N ASN A 77 -8.55 15.10 9.31
CA ASN A 77 -8.83 14.07 10.31
C ASN A 77 -7.69 13.90 11.33
N GLU A 78 -6.54 14.56 11.12
CA GLU A 78 -5.43 14.50 12.06
C GLU A 78 -5.78 15.13 13.41
N VAL A 79 -5.14 14.65 14.47
CA VAL A 79 -5.39 15.13 15.84
C VAL A 79 -4.10 15.74 16.38
N PRO A 80 -3.98 17.08 16.37
CA PRO A 80 -2.81 17.78 16.90
C PRO A 80 -2.64 17.51 18.40
N VAL A 81 -1.39 17.48 18.83
CA VAL A 81 -1.00 17.47 20.25
C VAL A 81 -0.19 18.73 20.51
N GLU A 82 -0.47 19.43 21.61
CA GLU A 82 0.27 20.63 21.99
C GLU A 82 1.77 20.32 22.16
N GLY A 83 2.63 21.13 21.51
CA GLY A 83 4.08 20.90 21.49
C GLY A 83 4.52 19.68 20.66
N GLY A 84 3.58 18.99 20.00
CA GLY A 84 3.86 17.86 19.13
C GLY A 84 4.37 18.26 17.74
N PRO A 85 4.79 17.27 16.93
CA PRO A 85 5.16 17.50 15.53
C PRO A 85 3.98 18.04 14.71
N THR A 86 4.29 18.72 13.61
CA THR A 86 3.29 19.18 12.64
C THR A 86 2.46 18.00 12.12
N VAL A 87 1.15 18.21 12.04
CA VAL A 87 0.17 17.27 11.49
C VAL A 87 -0.79 17.99 10.55
N GLY A 88 -1.47 17.21 9.72
CA GLY A 88 -2.63 17.64 8.95
C GLY A 88 -2.23 18.47 7.73
N ASP A 89 -2.00 17.78 6.62
CA ASP A 89 -1.87 18.45 5.32
C ASP A 89 -3.25 18.90 4.83
N LYS A 90 -3.42 20.21 4.59
CA LYS A 90 -4.74 20.80 4.32
C LYS A 90 -5.33 20.31 3.01
N ASP A 91 -4.48 20.07 2.01
CA ASP A 91 -4.87 19.60 0.69
C ASP A 91 -4.72 18.07 0.56
N GLY A 92 -4.28 17.42 1.64
CA GLY A 92 -3.90 16.03 1.67
C GLY A 92 -5.10 15.08 1.66
N HIS A 93 -5.08 14.15 0.70
CA HIS A 93 -6.03 13.05 0.60
C HIS A 93 -5.31 11.75 0.27
N ALA A 94 -5.81 10.64 0.82
CA ALA A 94 -5.35 9.31 0.44
C ALA A 94 -6.48 8.28 0.50
N LEU A 95 -6.33 7.20 -0.25
CA LEU A 95 -7.16 6.01 -0.12
C LEU A 95 -6.30 4.88 0.41
N ALA A 96 -6.87 4.06 1.28
CA ALA A 96 -6.22 2.87 1.81
C ALA A 96 -7.07 1.64 1.54
N LEU A 97 -6.40 0.54 1.21
CA LEU A 97 -6.97 -0.79 1.23
C LEU A 97 -5.98 -1.74 1.89
N MET A 98 -6.48 -2.57 2.78
CA MET A 98 -5.72 -3.57 3.52
C MET A 98 -6.45 -4.90 3.50
N ARG A 99 -5.71 -5.98 3.27
CA ARG A 99 -6.20 -7.35 3.39
C ARG A 99 -5.44 -8.05 4.50
N ILE A 100 -6.16 -8.76 5.37
CA ILE A 100 -5.57 -9.70 6.31
C ILE A 100 -6.00 -11.12 5.91
N GLN A 101 -5.03 -11.99 5.62
CA GLN A 101 -5.22 -13.41 5.32
C GLN A 101 -4.13 -14.23 6.02
N GLY A 102 -4.51 -15.09 6.97
CA GLY A 102 -3.55 -15.64 7.93
C GLY A 102 -2.80 -14.54 8.68
N ASP A 103 -1.46 -14.60 8.65
CA ASP A 103 -0.50 -13.65 9.20
C ASP A 103 -0.04 -12.57 8.21
N GLN A 104 -0.51 -12.63 6.95
CA GLN A 104 -0.13 -11.68 5.92
C GLN A 104 -1.09 -10.49 5.91
N VAL A 105 -0.51 -9.29 6.03
CA VAL A 105 -1.20 -8.01 5.91
C VAL A 105 -0.73 -7.33 4.63
N SER A 106 -1.52 -7.48 3.57
CA SER A 106 -1.29 -6.80 2.28
C SER A 106 -1.93 -5.42 2.32
N TYR A 107 -1.27 -4.41 1.76
CA TYR A 107 -1.75 -3.04 1.76
C TYR A 107 -1.55 -2.36 0.39
N ALA A 108 -2.38 -1.35 0.13
CA ALA A 108 -2.24 -0.43 -0.98
C ALA A 108 -2.71 0.96 -0.57
N PHE A 109 -2.00 1.99 -1.02
CA PHE A 109 -2.36 3.40 -0.82
C PHE A 109 -2.23 4.17 -2.13
N THR A 110 -3.21 5.01 -2.43
CA THR A 110 -3.05 6.18 -3.32
C THR A 110 -3.02 7.44 -2.47
N PHE A 111 -2.31 8.47 -2.92
CA PHE A 111 -2.20 9.72 -2.19
C PHE A 111 -1.99 10.90 -3.13
N THR A 112 -2.62 12.03 -2.78
CA THR A 112 -2.58 13.29 -3.52
C THR A 112 -2.58 14.46 -2.55
N GLY A 113 -2.06 15.61 -3.00
CA GLY A 113 -2.01 16.83 -2.19
C GLY A 113 -1.13 16.74 -0.94
N ILE A 114 -0.23 15.76 -0.88
CA ILE A 114 0.78 15.62 0.18
C ILE A 114 2.19 15.57 -0.41
N GLY A 115 3.18 15.89 0.43
CA GLY A 115 4.60 15.62 0.15
C GLY A 115 4.89 14.11 -0.02
N THR A 116 6.11 13.77 -0.42
CA THR A 116 6.50 12.35 -0.63
C THR A 116 6.36 11.57 0.69
N PRO A 117 5.57 10.47 0.74
CA PRO A 117 5.41 9.70 1.97
C PRO A 117 6.72 9.16 2.52
N THR A 118 6.91 9.35 3.83
CA THR A 118 8.05 8.84 4.58
C THR A 118 7.70 7.54 5.31
N LEU A 119 6.48 7.45 5.83
CA LEU A 119 5.97 6.33 6.61
C LEU A 119 4.48 6.08 6.32
N GLY A 120 4.06 4.82 6.48
CA GLY A 120 2.65 4.43 6.44
C GLY A 120 2.35 3.41 7.53
N HIS A 121 1.32 3.67 8.32
CA HIS A 121 1.03 2.91 9.53
C HIS A 121 -0.46 2.56 9.68
N LEU A 122 -0.72 1.45 10.40
CA LEU A 122 -1.97 1.24 11.12
C LEU A 122 -1.74 1.51 12.61
N HIS A 123 -2.55 2.38 13.18
CA HIS A 123 -2.53 2.72 14.60
C HIS A 123 -3.75 2.14 15.33
N LYS A 124 -3.61 1.95 16.65
CA LYS A 124 -4.72 1.56 17.53
C LYS A 124 -5.30 2.80 18.21
N GLY A 125 -6.41 3.32 17.69
CA GLY A 125 -7.14 4.44 18.27
C GLY A 125 -8.51 4.61 17.64
N VAL A 126 -9.48 5.01 18.46
CA VAL A 126 -10.81 5.42 17.99
C VAL A 126 -10.73 6.80 17.35
N LYS A 127 -11.81 7.20 16.65
CA LYS A 127 -11.91 8.50 16.00
C LYS A 127 -11.63 9.63 16.99
N GLY A 128 -10.75 10.55 16.61
CA GLY A 128 -10.39 11.71 17.43
C GLY A 128 -9.34 11.44 18.52
N VAL A 129 -8.84 10.20 18.65
CA VAL A 129 -7.84 9.85 19.66
C VAL A 129 -6.58 9.30 19.00
N ASN A 130 -5.41 9.83 19.35
CA ASN A 130 -4.11 9.30 18.91
C ASN A 130 -3.79 7.99 19.64
N GLY A 131 -3.08 7.09 18.98
CA GLY A 131 -2.65 5.84 19.59
C GLY A 131 -1.39 5.26 18.96
N ASP A 132 -0.89 4.16 19.53
CA ASP A 132 0.37 3.56 19.09
C ASP A 132 0.29 3.01 17.66
N VAL A 133 1.42 3.02 16.97
CA VAL A 133 1.64 2.22 15.76
C VAL A 133 1.57 0.74 16.13
N LYS A 134 0.76 -0.03 15.40
CA LYS A 134 0.68 -1.50 15.56
C LYS A 134 1.12 -2.26 14.31
N ILE A 135 0.95 -1.68 13.12
CA ILE A 135 1.49 -2.26 11.88
C ILE A 135 2.22 -1.17 11.11
N PRO A 136 3.55 -1.27 10.96
CA PRO A 136 4.29 -0.43 10.03
C PRO A 136 4.24 -1.03 8.63
N PHE A 137 3.46 -0.41 7.73
CA PHE A 137 3.34 -0.87 6.33
C PHE A 137 4.63 -0.64 5.56
N PHE A 138 5.18 0.58 5.66
CA PHE A 138 6.48 0.93 5.13
C PHE A 138 7.18 1.94 6.04
N THR A 139 8.50 1.81 6.14
CA THR A 139 9.36 2.60 7.05
C THR A 139 10.43 3.40 6.33
N LYS A 140 10.40 3.41 5.00
CA LYS A 140 11.35 4.13 4.15
C LYS A 140 10.59 5.13 3.29
N LYS A 141 11.21 6.31 3.10
CA LYS A 141 10.70 7.32 2.17
C LYS A 141 10.54 6.70 0.79
N LEU A 142 9.38 6.94 0.19
CA LEU A 142 9.12 6.56 -1.19
C LEU A 142 9.97 7.41 -2.14
N GLU A 143 10.13 6.95 -3.38
CA GLU A 143 10.74 7.76 -4.43
C GLU A 143 9.87 8.99 -4.71
N ASP A 144 10.53 10.13 -4.97
CA ASP A 144 9.82 11.37 -5.26
C ASP A 144 8.97 11.22 -6.54
N GLY A 145 7.77 11.80 -6.50
CA GLY A 145 6.79 11.70 -7.59
C GLY A 145 5.91 10.46 -7.57
N LYS A 146 6.17 9.44 -6.74
CA LYS A 146 5.21 8.32 -6.56
C LYS A 146 3.88 8.85 -6.05
N LYS A 147 2.79 8.21 -6.50
CA LYS A 147 1.40 8.47 -6.06
C LYS A 147 0.64 7.22 -5.63
N PHE A 148 1.33 6.08 -5.68
CA PHE A 148 0.80 4.77 -5.34
C PHE A 148 1.90 3.95 -4.69
N VAL A 149 1.54 3.18 -3.67
CA VAL A 149 2.41 2.20 -3.03
C VAL A 149 1.57 1.01 -2.60
N TYR A 150 2.18 -0.17 -2.65
CA TYR A 150 1.59 -1.39 -2.15
C TYR A 150 2.67 -2.27 -1.55
N GLY A 151 2.27 -3.29 -0.80
CA GLY A 151 3.19 -4.27 -0.23
C GLY A 151 2.46 -5.28 0.63
N THR A 152 3.23 -6.16 1.27
CA THR A 152 2.75 -7.08 2.28
C THR A 152 3.74 -7.11 3.43
N VAL A 153 3.23 -7.12 4.65
CA VAL A 153 4.00 -7.35 5.87
C VAL A 153 3.47 -8.59 6.57
N THR A 154 4.36 -9.35 7.22
CA THR A 154 3.99 -10.48 8.08
C THR A 154 3.79 -9.97 9.50
N VAL A 155 2.69 -10.38 10.14
CA VAL A 155 2.33 -10.00 11.51
C VAL A 155 2.08 -11.27 12.32
N ASP A 156 3.03 -11.59 13.19
CA ASP A 156 2.99 -12.83 13.99
C ASP A 156 1.93 -12.78 15.11
N ASP A 157 1.61 -11.58 15.61
CA ASP A 157 0.62 -11.38 16.67
C ASP A 157 -0.81 -11.64 16.16
N GLN A 158 -1.29 -12.86 16.40
CA GLN A 158 -2.64 -13.28 15.99
C GLN A 158 -3.75 -12.58 16.78
N ASP A 159 -3.50 -12.16 18.02
CA ASP A 159 -4.48 -11.45 18.83
C ASP A 159 -4.68 -10.02 18.32
N LEU A 160 -3.60 -9.36 17.87
CA LEU A 160 -3.67 -8.10 17.12
C LEU A 160 -4.55 -8.25 15.87
N LEU A 161 -4.26 -9.24 15.02
CA LEU A 161 -5.01 -9.44 13.78
C LEU A 161 -6.49 -9.79 14.04
N LYS A 162 -6.77 -10.57 15.10
CA LYS A 162 -8.15 -10.85 15.55
C LYS A 162 -8.85 -9.58 16.03
N GLY A 163 -8.16 -8.73 16.80
CA GLY A 163 -8.66 -7.45 17.26
C GLY A 163 -9.01 -6.48 16.12
N ILE A 164 -8.20 -6.44 15.07
CA ILE A 164 -8.47 -5.66 13.86
C ILE A 164 -9.74 -6.17 13.15
N ARG A 165 -9.86 -7.49 12.95
CA ARG A 165 -11.04 -8.11 12.31
C ARG A 165 -12.33 -7.93 13.09
N ALA A 166 -12.25 -7.91 14.42
CA ALA A 166 -13.43 -7.78 15.29
C ALA A 166 -13.94 -6.34 15.36
N ASN A 167 -13.05 -5.34 15.43
CA ASN A 167 -13.43 -3.96 15.72
C ASN A 167 -12.62 -2.96 14.87
N ALA A 168 -12.88 -2.93 13.56
CA ALA A 168 -12.16 -2.05 12.62
C ALA A 168 -12.15 -0.57 13.06
N GLN A 169 -13.23 -0.09 13.69
CA GLN A 169 -13.37 1.29 14.16
C GLN A 169 -12.42 1.68 15.31
N ASN A 170 -11.67 0.74 15.87
CA ASN A 170 -10.60 1.00 16.85
C ASN A 170 -9.23 1.21 16.20
N TRP A 171 -9.16 1.25 14.86
CA TRP A 171 -7.91 1.29 14.09
C TRP A 171 -7.96 2.34 12.99
N TYR A 172 -6.89 3.10 12.81
CA TYR A 172 -6.82 4.10 11.74
C TYR A 172 -5.53 3.97 10.93
N PHE A 173 -5.66 4.28 9.65
CA PHE A 173 -4.54 4.41 8.73
C PHE A 173 -3.95 5.81 8.84
N ASN A 174 -2.63 5.90 8.73
CA ASN A 174 -1.92 7.17 8.75
C ASN A 174 -0.74 7.15 7.79
N ILE A 175 -0.55 8.24 7.05
CA ILE A 175 0.62 8.47 6.19
C ILE A 175 1.34 9.71 6.70
N HIS A 176 2.66 9.64 6.78
CA HIS A 176 3.52 10.74 7.22
C HIS A 176 4.35 11.26 6.05
N THR A 177 4.73 12.53 6.11
CA THR A 177 5.69 13.15 5.18
C THR A 177 6.77 13.90 5.96
N ALA A 178 7.72 14.53 5.27
CA ALA A 178 8.72 15.38 5.94
C ALA A 178 8.09 16.65 6.53
N GLU A 179 7.07 17.20 5.88
CA GLU A 179 6.36 18.43 6.27
C GLU A 179 5.38 18.18 7.42
N SER A 180 4.80 16.97 7.47
CA SER A 180 3.87 16.54 8.52
C SER A 180 4.37 15.25 9.20
N PRO A 181 5.44 15.31 10.00
CA PRO A 181 6.03 14.13 10.62
C PRO A 181 5.13 13.47 11.66
N GLY A 182 4.16 14.20 12.24
CA GLY A 182 3.17 13.61 13.14
C GLY A 182 2.02 12.89 12.44
N GLY A 183 1.88 13.07 11.12
CA GLY A 183 0.79 12.53 10.30
C GLY A 183 0.31 13.57 9.29
N ALA A 184 0.44 13.27 7.99
CA ALA A 184 -0.05 14.13 6.92
C ALA A 184 -1.55 13.92 6.66
N VAL A 185 -1.99 12.65 6.64
CA VAL A 185 -3.39 12.27 6.42
C VAL A 185 -3.79 11.07 7.27
N ARG A 186 -5.01 11.12 7.82
CA ARG A 186 -5.58 10.09 8.70
C ARG A 186 -6.97 9.65 8.25
N GLY A 187 -7.30 8.38 8.49
CA GLY A 187 -8.63 7.83 8.23
C GLY A 187 -8.92 6.58 9.05
N GLN A 188 -10.12 6.49 9.61
CA GLN A 188 -10.55 5.32 10.38
C GLN A 188 -10.74 4.11 9.46
N ALA A 189 -10.39 2.91 9.92
CA ALA A 189 -10.56 1.69 9.15
C ALA A 189 -12.01 1.23 9.15
N TYR A 190 -12.50 0.85 7.97
CA TYR A 190 -13.81 0.25 7.75
C TYR A 190 -13.62 -1.14 7.19
N LYS A 191 -14.29 -2.13 7.78
CA LYS A 191 -14.30 -3.50 7.25
C LYS A 191 -15.21 -3.54 6.02
N LEU A 192 -14.72 -4.05 4.90
CA LEU A 192 -15.53 -4.22 3.70
C LEU A 192 -16.50 -5.40 3.87
N SER A 193 -17.67 -5.26 3.25
CA SER A 193 -18.68 -6.32 3.21
C SER A 193 -18.15 -7.55 2.44
N PRO A 194 -18.46 -8.78 2.87
CA PRO A 194 -18.00 -10.02 2.22
C PRO A 194 -18.35 -10.17 0.72
N GLY A 195 -19.24 -9.34 0.18
CA GLY A 195 -19.61 -9.34 -1.25
C GLY A 195 -18.84 -8.36 -2.13
N VAL A 196 -17.94 -7.55 -1.57
CA VAL A 196 -17.11 -6.63 -2.38
C VAL A 196 -16.03 -7.43 -3.08
N HIS A 197 -16.07 -7.48 -4.41
CA HIS A 197 -15.02 -8.10 -5.20
C HIS A 197 -13.78 -7.21 -5.24
N VAL A 198 -12.69 -7.70 -4.64
CA VAL A 198 -11.39 -7.05 -4.69
C VAL A 198 -10.57 -7.70 -5.80
N PRO A 199 -10.08 -6.95 -6.80
CA PRO A 199 -9.33 -7.53 -7.91
C PRO A 199 -8.00 -8.12 -7.42
N ASP A 200 -7.57 -9.17 -8.10
CA ASP A 200 -6.27 -9.84 -7.86
C ASP A 200 -5.08 -8.89 -8.10
N THR A 201 -5.27 -7.90 -8.98
CA THR A 201 -4.27 -6.88 -9.34
C THR A 201 -4.72 -5.53 -8.80
N MET A 202 -4.05 -5.04 -7.76
CA MET A 202 -4.24 -3.70 -7.20
C MET A 202 -3.36 -2.61 -7.85
N THR A 203 -3.98 -1.76 -8.66
CA THR A 203 -3.43 -0.51 -9.22
C THR A 203 -4.00 0.72 -8.53
N ALA A 204 -3.53 1.92 -8.88
CA ALA A 204 -4.11 3.16 -8.37
C ALA A 204 -5.59 3.33 -8.78
N GLU A 205 -5.92 3.01 -10.02
CA GLU A 205 -7.25 3.17 -10.62
C GLU A 205 -8.25 2.17 -10.04
N THR A 206 -7.81 0.93 -9.84
CA THR A 206 -8.64 -0.12 -9.22
C THR A 206 -8.88 0.17 -7.74
N LEU A 207 -7.88 0.69 -7.02
CA LEU A 207 -8.06 1.16 -5.65
C LEU A 207 -9.10 2.28 -5.57
N ASP A 208 -8.97 3.30 -6.43
CA ASP A 208 -9.91 4.42 -6.48
C ASP A 208 -11.35 3.97 -6.75
N SER A 209 -11.53 3.09 -7.73
CA SER A 209 -12.84 2.52 -8.07
C SER A 209 -13.45 1.70 -6.93
N LEU A 210 -12.62 0.93 -6.22
CA LEU A 210 -13.07 0.06 -5.13
C LEU A 210 -13.47 0.85 -3.88
N VAL A 211 -12.66 1.82 -3.46
CA VAL A 211 -12.98 2.59 -2.24
C VAL A 211 -14.17 3.52 -2.46
N LYS A 212 -14.32 4.10 -3.66
CA LYS A 212 -15.49 4.93 -4.00
C LYS A 212 -16.79 4.14 -4.09
N SER A 213 -16.76 2.85 -4.45
CA SER A 213 -17.95 2.01 -4.51
C SER A 213 -18.34 1.39 -3.16
N ALA A 214 -17.46 1.45 -2.16
CA ALA A 214 -17.67 0.91 -0.83
C ALA A 214 -18.16 1.93 0.22
N GLY A 215 -18.14 3.23 -0.10
CA GLY A 215 -18.63 4.33 0.74
C GLY A 215 -20.00 4.82 0.29
#